data_AF-A5JUY9-F1
#
_entry.id   AF-A5JUY9-F1
#
_cell.length_a   1.000
_cell.length_b   1.000
_cell.length_c   1.000
_cell.angle_alpha   90.00
_cell.angle_beta   90.00
_cell.angle_gamma   90.00
#
_symmetry.space_group_name_H-M   'P 1'
#
loop_
_entity.id
_entity.type
_entity.pdbx_description
1 polymer ?
#
loop_
_entity_poly.entity_id
_entity_poly.type
_entity_poly.pdbx_seq_one_letter_code
_entity_poly.pdbx_strand_id
1 'polypeptide(L)'
;MAVRRRPSTASAAGEPIKSDKQLLKASDALPLPLYLTNGLFFTLFFTVAYFLLTRWREKIRSSTPLHVVTLSELAALFSLFASVIYLLGFFGIDFVQSFVSPSSRAAHDPWKDDVVVQRKKSVNASALLSSTSAATTTATAIDDNSPALSTDDEEIITSVVVGTTPSYSLESTLGDCRRAAAIRREALQRTTGSSLVGLPLEGFDYEAILGQCCEMPVGYVQIPAGVAGPLLIDDEEYTVPMATTEGCLVASTNRGCKAIHMSGVAGSVVLKDGMTRAPVVRFSSAVRAAELKFFVEDPLNFDSLAVVFNRSSRFAKLQRIQCSMAGKNLYMRFTCSTGDAMGMNMVSKGAQNVLDLLQIDFPDMDVIGISGNFCSDKKPAAVNWIEGRGKSVVCEAVIKEEVVRKVLKTNVAALVELNMLKNLTGSAMAGALGGFNAHASNIVAAIYIATGQDPAQNVESSHCITMMEAINDGKDLHVSVTMPSIEVGTVGGGTQLASQAACLNLLGVKGASRDSPGSNSRKLATIVAGSVLAGELSLMSAIAAGQLVNSHMKYNRSSKDVSKLAGPR
;
A
#
# COMPACT_ATOMS: atom_id res chain seq x y z
N MET A 1 64.94 -37.71 -17.93
CA MET A 1 64.85 -38.69 -19.05
C MET A 1 63.97 -39.83 -18.59
N ALA A 2 62.99 -40.38 -19.30
CA ALA A 2 62.37 -40.08 -20.57
C ALA A 2 61.04 -40.88 -20.61
N VAL A 3 59.99 -40.24 -21.14
CA VAL A 3 59.00 -40.80 -22.07
C VAL A 3 58.29 -42.12 -21.71
N ARG A 4 56.95 -42.05 -21.56
CA ARG A 4 56.05 -42.91 -22.36
C ARG A 4 54.64 -42.33 -22.49
N ARG A 5 54.22 -42.10 -23.74
CA ARG A 5 52.84 -41.79 -24.17
C ARG A 5 52.24 -43.02 -24.86
N ARG A 6 51.00 -43.36 -24.45
CA ARG A 6 49.81 -43.89 -25.21
C ARG A 6 49.91 -45.29 -25.86
N PRO A 7 48.79 -45.98 -26.27
CA PRO A 7 47.39 -45.51 -26.46
C PRO A 7 46.21 -46.47 -26.08
N SER A 8 44.98 -45.87 -26.10
CA SER A 8 43.63 -46.33 -26.53
C SER A 8 43.04 -47.71 -26.20
N THR A 9 41.77 -47.74 -25.76
CA THR A 9 40.58 -48.16 -26.57
C THR A 9 39.25 -47.89 -25.85
N ALA A 10 38.17 -47.83 -26.62
CA ALA A 10 36.82 -47.33 -26.34
C ALA A 10 36.01 -48.11 -25.30
N SER A 11 35.00 -47.44 -24.70
CA SER A 11 33.85 -48.12 -24.07
C SER A 11 32.54 -47.48 -24.52
N ALA A 12 31.69 -48.31 -25.11
CA ALA A 12 30.30 -48.03 -25.42
C ALA A 12 29.41 -48.20 -24.17
N ALA A 13 28.31 -47.45 -24.17
CA ALA A 13 26.96 -47.76 -23.68
C ALA A 13 26.77 -48.38 -22.28
N GLY A 14 26.04 -47.64 -21.43
CA GLY A 14 25.35 -48.18 -20.26
C GLY A 14 25.13 -47.16 -19.14
N GLU A 15 24.15 -46.27 -19.28
CA GLU A 15 23.65 -45.45 -18.16
C GLU A 15 22.91 -46.32 -17.13
N PRO A 16 23.15 -46.15 -15.82
CA PRO A 16 22.26 -46.69 -14.80
C PRO A 16 21.12 -45.71 -14.54
N ILE A 17 19.90 -46.22 -14.67
CA ILE A 17 18.61 -45.58 -14.37
C ILE A 17 18.66 -44.94 -12.97
N LYS A 18 18.59 -43.61 -12.90
CA LYS A 18 18.29 -42.89 -11.65
C LYS A 18 16.80 -43.04 -11.37
N SER A 19 16.50 -43.67 -10.24
CA SER A 19 15.15 -43.79 -9.68
C SER A 19 14.53 -42.42 -9.42
N ASP A 20 13.43 -42.13 -10.11
CA ASP A 20 12.53 -41.02 -9.80
C ASP A 20 11.94 -41.24 -8.41
N LYS A 21 12.35 -40.43 -7.42
CA LYS A 21 11.58 -40.30 -6.18
C LYS A 21 10.41 -39.37 -6.49
N GLN A 22 9.33 -39.94 -7.03
CA GLN A 22 8.02 -39.30 -7.03
C GLN A 22 7.64 -38.97 -5.58
N LEU A 23 7.48 -37.68 -5.29
CA LEU A 23 6.88 -37.20 -4.06
C LEU A 23 5.41 -37.65 -4.04
N LEU A 24 5.08 -38.62 -3.22
CA LEU A 24 3.71 -39.08 -2.96
C LEU A 24 2.82 -37.88 -2.60
N LYS A 25 1.85 -37.55 -3.46
CA LYS A 25 0.77 -36.61 -3.13
C LYS A 25 -0.27 -37.38 -2.32
N ALA A 26 -0.83 -36.74 -1.28
CA ALA A 26 -1.91 -37.30 -0.46
C ALA A 26 -3.21 -37.59 -1.24
N SER A 27 -3.27 -37.27 -2.53
CA SER A 27 -4.37 -37.57 -3.45
C SER A 27 -4.47 -39.05 -3.84
N ASP A 28 -3.44 -39.86 -3.61
CA ASP A 28 -3.41 -41.27 -4.03
C ASP A 28 -4.01 -42.23 -2.98
N ALA A 29 -4.57 -41.70 -1.88
CA ALA A 29 -5.06 -42.51 -0.75
C ALA A 29 -6.49 -43.06 -0.91
N LEU A 30 -7.29 -42.59 -1.88
CA LEU A 30 -8.68 -43.04 -2.07
C LEU A 30 -9.04 -43.20 -3.56
N PRO A 31 -9.60 -44.35 -3.99
CA PRO A 31 -9.86 -44.65 -5.41
C PRO A 31 -11.18 -44.03 -5.92
N LEU A 32 -11.51 -42.81 -5.49
CA LEU A 32 -12.77 -42.13 -5.83
C LEU A 32 -12.51 -40.80 -6.55
N PRO A 33 -13.37 -40.40 -7.52
CA PRO A 33 -13.21 -39.12 -8.21
C PRO A 33 -13.22 -37.94 -7.24
N LEU A 34 -12.26 -37.02 -7.38
CA LEU A 34 -12.01 -35.91 -6.43
C LEU A 34 -13.24 -35.05 -6.12
N TYR A 35 -14.12 -34.81 -7.10
CA TYR A 35 -15.33 -34.01 -6.89
C TYR A 35 -16.34 -34.69 -5.95
N LEU A 36 -16.41 -36.04 -5.98
CA LEU A 36 -17.26 -36.83 -5.09
C LEU A 36 -16.72 -36.80 -3.66
N THR A 37 -15.41 -37.00 -3.50
CA THR A 37 -14.74 -36.99 -2.20
C THR A 37 -14.85 -35.60 -1.55
N ASN A 38 -14.64 -34.53 -2.32
CA ASN A 38 -14.82 -33.15 -1.86
C ASN A 38 -16.28 -32.84 -1.51
N GLY A 39 -17.23 -33.23 -2.35
CA GLY A 39 -18.65 -33.06 -2.06
C GLY A 39 -19.07 -33.76 -0.77
N LEU A 40 -18.55 -34.96 -0.53
CA LEU A 40 -18.81 -35.75 0.68
C LEU A 40 -18.22 -35.10 1.94
N PHE A 41 -16.95 -34.69 1.92
CA PHE A 41 -16.34 -34.07 3.11
C PHE A 41 -16.88 -32.67 3.39
N PHE A 42 -17.27 -31.91 2.37
CA PHE A 42 -17.88 -30.60 2.54
C PHE A 42 -19.28 -30.74 3.16
N THR A 43 -20.11 -31.64 2.64
CA THR A 43 -21.44 -31.91 3.21
C THR A 43 -21.34 -32.47 4.63
N LEU A 44 -20.43 -33.42 4.87
CA LEU A 44 -20.17 -33.97 6.21
C LEU A 44 -19.77 -32.87 7.20
N PHE A 45 -18.85 -31.97 6.83
CA PHE A 45 -18.40 -30.86 7.67
C PHE A 45 -19.58 -29.98 8.11
N PHE A 46 -20.38 -29.48 7.18
CA PHE A 46 -21.48 -28.57 7.50
C PHE A 46 -22.61 -29.26 8.27
N THR A 47 -22.95 -30.50 7.92
CA THR A 47 -24.01 -31.25 8.63
C THR A 47 -23.61 -31.57 10.07
N VAL A 48 -22.36 -32.00 10.28
CA VAL A 48 -21.84 -32.35 11.61
C VAL A 48 -21.63 -31.10 12.47
N ALA A 49 -21.10 -30.01 11.89
CA ALA A 49 -20.99 -28.72 12.59
C ALA A 49 -22.36 -28.20 13.02
N TYR A 50 -23.37 -28.27 12.14
CA TYR A 50 -24.74 -27.87 12.47
C TYR A 50 -25.34 -28.72 13.59
N PHE A 51 -25.13 -30.04 13.55
CA PHE A 51 -25.56 -30.95 14.62
C PHE A 51 -24.93 -30.58 15.97
N LEU A 52 -23.61 -30.37 16.02
CA LEU A 52 -22.90 -30.00 17.24
C LEU A 52 -23.35 -28.64 17.80
N LEU A 53 -23.55 -27.64 16.94
CA LEU A 53 -24.05 -26.33 17.34
C LEU A 53 -25.47 -26.42 17.93
N THR A 54 -26.33 -27.25 17.34
CA THR A 54 -27.70 -27.48 17.84
C THR A 54 -27.67 -28.16 19.20
N ARG A 55 -26.82 -29.18 19.38
CA ARG A 55 -26.68 -29.90 20.65
C ARG A 55 -26.06 -29.06 21.77
N TRP A 56 -25.05 -28.25 21.45
CA TRP A 56 -24.46 -27.33 22.43
C TRP A 56 -25.45 -26.24 22.84
N ARG A 57 -26.28 -25.75 21.91
CA ARG A 57 -27.39 -24.84 22.23
C ARG A 57 -28.40 -25.48 23.19
N GLU A 58 -28.77 -26.74 22.98
CA GLU A 58 -29.66 -27.50 23.89
C GLU A 58 -29.04 -27.69 25.28
N LYS A 59 -27.73 -27.97 25.36
CA LYS A 59 -27.01 -28.10 26.63
C LYS A 59 -26.94 -26.79 27.40
N ILE A 60 -26.68 -25.67 26.72
CA ILE A 60 -26.72 -24.34 27.31
C ILE A 60 -28.12 -24.05 27.87
N ARG A 61 -29.18 -24.41 27.13
CA ARG A 61 -30.57 -24.19 27.55
C ARG A 61 -31.01 -25.07 28.73
N SER A 62 -30.43 -26.26 28.85
CA SER A 62 -30.73 -27.22 29.93
C SER A 62 -29.73 -27.16 31.10
N SER A 63 -28.79 -26.20 31.08
CA SER A 63 -27.69 -26.08 32.05
C SER A 63 -26.85 -27.36 32.20
N THR A 64 -26.80 -28.18 31.15
CA THR A 64 -25.96 -29.38 31.13
C THR A 64 -24.52 -28.96 30.84
N PRO A 65 -23.51 -29.38 31.62
CA PRO A 65 -22.13 -29.02 31.37
C PRO A 65 -21.63 -29.46 29.99
N LEU A 66 -21.01 -28.56 29.23
CA LEU A 66 -20.58 -28.80 27.84
C LEU A 66 -19.51 -29.90 27.71
N HIS A 67 -18.77 -30.18 28.78
CA HIS A 67 -17.76 -31.25 28.80
C HIS A 67 -18.37 -32.66 28.91
N VAL A 68 -19.66 -32.79 29.22
CA VAL A 68 -20.35 -34.08 29.22
C VAL A 68 -20.76 -34.41 27.80
N VAL A 69 -20.02 -35.26 27.11
CA VAL A 69 -20.21 -35.56 25.68
C VAL A 69 -20.88 -36.93 25.50
N THR A 70 -21.97 -36.98 24.75
CA THR A 70 -22.65 -38.24 24.36
C THR A 70 -21.88 -38.97 23.27
N LEU A 71 -22.10 -40.27 23.10
CA LEU A 71 -21.47 -41.06 22.03
C LEU A 71 -21.71 -40.47 20.64
N SER A 72 -22.91 -39.92 20.38
CA SER A 72 -23.22 -39.24 19.11
C SER A 72 -22.44 -37.94 18.92
N GLU A 73 -22.23 -37.16 19.99
CA GLU A 73 -21.43 -35.93 19.92
C GLU A 73 -19.94 -36.23 19.79
N LEU A 74 -19.47 -37.31 20.41
CA LEU A 74 -18.09 -37.76 20.27
C LEU A 74 -17.82 -38.20 18.83
N ALA A 75 -18.70 -39.01 18.23
CA ALA A 75 -18.60 -39.41 16.82
C ALA A 75 -18.68 -38.21 15.87
N ALA A 76 -19.53 -37.23 16.18
CA ALA A 76 -19.62 -35.97 15.45
C ALA A 76 -18.31 -35.15 15.56
N LEU A 77 -17.71 -35.02 16.74
CA LEU A 77 -16.43 -34.34 16.92
C LEU A 77 -15.31 -35.01 16.14
N PHE A 78 -15.23 -36.34 16.14
CA PHE A 78 -14.27 -37.07 15.32
C PHE A 78 -14.49 -36.86 13.82
N SER A 79 -15.75 -36.88 13.36
CA SER A 79 -16.11 -36.64 11.95
C SER A 79 -15.81 -35.20 11.52
N LEU A 80 -16.03 -34.23 12.41
CA LEU A 80 -15.68 -32.84 12.19
C LEU A 80 -14.17 -32.67 12.09
N PHE A 81 -13.40 -33.30 12.98
CA PHE A 81 -11.94 -33.22 12.95
C PHE A 81 -11.35 -33.87 11.69
N ALA A 82 -11.86 -35.04 11.30
CA ALA A 82 -11.45 -35.72 10.06
C ALA A 82 -11.77 -34.88 8.81
N SER A 83 -12.96 -34.27 8.74
CA SER A 83 -13.33 -33.40 7.63
C SER A 83 -12.52 -32.11 7.58
N VAL A 84 -12.17 -31.51 8.72
CA VAL A 84 -11.27 -30.34 8.78
C VAL A 84 -9.87 -30.69 8.30
N ILE A 85 -9.30 -31.82 8.73
CA ILE A 85 -7.98 -32.27 8.25
C ILE A 85 -7.99 -32.47 6.74
N TYR A 86 -9.03 -33.11 6.22
CA TYR A 86 -9.18 -33.32 4.77
C TYR A 86 -9.26 -31.98 4.01
N LEU A 87 -10.13 -31.06 4.46
CA LEU A 87 -10.33 -29.77 3.81
C LEU A 87 -9.09 -28.87 3.91
N LEU A 88 -8.36 -28.90 5.04
CA LEU A 88 -7.07 -28.20 5.19
C LEU A 88 -5.97 -28.84 4.32
N GLY A 89 -5.94 -30.16 4.20
CA GLY A 89 -5.00 -30.85 3.31
C GLY A 89 -5.26 -30.55 1.83
N PHE A 90 -6.53 -30.41 1.44
CA PHE A 90 -6.91 -30.16 0.04
C PHE A 90 -6.81 -28.67 -0.35
N PHE A 91 -7.37 -27.77 0.47
CA PHE A 91 -7.34 -26.31 0.20
C PHE A 91 -6.06 -25.64 0.71
N GLY A 92 -5.39 -26.21 1.71
CA GLY A 92 -4.21 -25.63 2.34
C GLY A 92 -2.91 -25.86 1.57
N ILE A 93 -2.84 -26.82 0.64
CA ILE A 93 -1.62 -27.04 -0.16
C ILE A 93 -1.39 -25.88 -1.15
N ASP A 94 -2.45 -25.37 -1.80
CA ASP A 94 -2.34 -24.18 -2.65
C ASP A 94 -2.00 -22.92 -1.83
N PHE A 95 -2.49 -22.85 -0.58
CA PHE A 95 -2.16 -21.77 0.34
C PHE A 95 -0.69 -21.85 0.82
N VAL A 96 -0.19 -23.03 1.20
CA VAL A 96 1.18 -23.22 1.70
C VAL A 96 2.22 -23.18 0.58
N GLN A 97 1.92 -23.64 -0.64
CA GLN A 97 2.81 -23.48 -1.80
C GLN A 97 3.02 -22.01 -2.19
N SER A 98 2.07 -21.13 -1.88
CA SER A 98 2.25 -19.67 -2.05
C SER A 98 3.21 -19.05 -1.03
N PHE A 99 3.46 -19.72 0.11
CA PHE A 99 4.33 -19.24 1.19
C PHE A 99 5.69 -19.95 1.29
N VAL A 100 5.88 -21.13 0.69
CA VAL A 100 7.08 -21.98 0.90
C VAL A 100 8.06 -22.04 -0.28
N SER A 101 7.95 -21.15 -1.28
CA SER A 101 9.03 -20.97 -2.27
C SER A 101 9.88 -19.71 -2.03
N PRO A 102 10.99 -19.83 -1.29
CA PRO A 102 12.16 -18.99 -1.51
C PRO A 102 13.37 -19.81 -2.01
N SER A 103 13.76 -19.49 -3.25
CA SER A 103 15.15 -19.33 -3.70
C SER A 103 16.05 -20.56 -3.93
N SER A 104 16.31 -20.84 -5.21
CA SER A 104 17.66 -21.19 -5.67
C SER A 104 18.14 -20.14 -6.69
N ARG A 105 18.55 -18.97 -6.17
CA ARG A 105 19.48 -18.08 -6.86
C ARG A 105 20.87 -18.34 -6.27
N ALA A 106 21.64 -19.18 -6.95
CA ALA A 106 23.08 -19.18 -6.84
C ALA A 106 23.64 -18.81 -8.23
N ALA A 107 24.65 -17.95 -8.19
CA ALA A 107 25.30 -17.26 -9.31
C ALA A 107 25.37 -18.03 -10.64
N HIS A 108 24.96 -17.38 -11.73
CA HIS A 108 25.49 -17.67 -13.06
C HIS A 108 25.46 -16.42 -13.95
N ASP A 109 26.64 -16.08 -14.48
CA ASP A 109 26.90 -15.12 -15.55
C ASP A 109 25.98 -15.30 -16.76
N PRO A 110 25.47 -14.23 -17.39
CA PRO A 110 24.82 -14.33 -18.70
C PRO A 110 25.80 -13.96 -19.82
N TRP A 111 26.62 -14.94 -20.22
CA TRP A 111 27.17 -15.01 -21.57
C TRP A 111 26.78 -16.37 -22.16
N LYS A 112 26.04 -16.32 -23.28
CA LYS A 112 25.80 -17.39 -24.28
C LYS A 112 25.05 -18.66 -23.80
N ASP A 113 23.90 -18.95 -24.40
CA ASP A 113 23.82 -19.78 -25.62
C ASP A 113 22.36 -20.00 -26.07
N ASP A 114 22.21 -20.07 -27.39
CA ASP A 114 21.00 -20.38 -28.15
C ASP A 114 20.48 -21.80 -27.90
N VAL A 115 19.15 -21.97 -27.76
CA VAL A 115 18.48 -23.22 -28.18
C VAL A 115 17.12 -22.94 -28.83
N VAL A 116 17.05 -23.38 -30.08
CA VAL A 116 15.94 -23.49 -31.02
C VAL A 116 14.68 -24.14 -30.40
N VAL A 117 13.52 -23.47 -30.53
CA VAL A 117 12.21 -24.13 -30.38
C VAL A 117 11.54 -24.26 -31.74
N GLN A 118 11.41 -25.52 -32.18
CA GLN A 118 10.73 -25.91 -33.40
C GLN A 118 9.23 -25.61 -33.34
N ARG A 119 8.76 -24.91 -34.38
CA ARG A 119 7.36 -24.83 -34.82
C ARG A 119 6.79 -26.23 -35.10
N LYS A 120 5.55 -26.47 -34.66
CA LYS A 120 4.59 -27.31 -35.39
C LYS A 120 3.36 -26.48 -35.76
N LYS A 121 3.26 -26.16 -37.05
CA LYS A 121 2.02 -25.78 -37.74
C LYS A 121 1.21 -27.06 -37.96
N SER A 122 -0.09 -27.04 -37.70
CA SER A 122 -1.04 -27.87 -38.41
C SER A 122 -2.07 -26.98 -39.09
N VAL A 123 -2.04 -27.06 -40.42
CA VAL A 123 -3.00 -26.50 -41.36
C VAL A 123 -4.32 -27.24 -41.23
N ASN A 124 -5.44 -26.53 -41.32
CA ASN A 124 -6.59 -26.94 -42.12
C ASN A 124 -7.43 -25.71 -42.45
N ALA A 125 -7.30 -25.26 -43.69
CA ALA A 125 -8.20 -24.33 -44.33
C ALA A 125 -9.29 -25.10 -45.08
N SER A 126 -10.38 -24.38 -45.38
CA SER A 126 -11.41 -24.64 -46.37
C SER A 126 -12.51 -25.66 -46.04
N ALA A 127 -13.65 -25.13 -45.60
CA ALA A 127 -14.94 -25.46 -46.21
C ALA A 127 -15.94 -24.29 -46.02
N LEU A 128 -16.64 -23.96 -47.11
CA LEU A 128 -17.79 -23.04 -47.25
C LEU A 128 -17.55 -21.52 -47.37
N LEU A 129 -17.31 -21.11 -48.61
CA LEU A 129 -17.89 -19.90 -49.21
C LEU A 129 -19.39 -20.14 -49.48
N SER A 130 -20.26 -19.24 -49.00
CA SER A 130 -21.29 -18.51 -49.78
C SER A 130 -22.50 -18.14 -48.92
N SER A 131 -22.67 -16.84 -48.63
CA SER A 131 -23.92 -16.11 -48.87
C SER A 131 -23.74 -14.65 -48.43
N THR A 132 -23.82 -13.78 -49.42
CA THR A 132 -23.91 -12.32 -49.34
C THR A 132 -25.18 -11.85 -48.60
N SER A 133 -25.07 -10.84 -47.74
CA SER A 133 -25.91 -9.63 -47.84
C SER A 133 -25.35 -8.53 -46.94
N ALA A 134 -25.14 -7.37 -47.56
CA ALA A 134 -24.67 -6.14 -46.95
C ALA A 134 -25.62 -5.64 -45.85
N ALA A 135 -25.03 -5.20 -44.74
CA ALA A 135 -25.63 -4.23 -43.83
C ALA A 135 -24.53 -3.24 -43.44
N THR A 136 -24.44 -2.18 -44.24
CA THR A 136 -23.69 -0.96 -43.95
C THR A 136 -24.12 -0.43 -42.60
N THR A 137 -23.26 -0.59 -41.59
CA THR A 137 -23.36 0.18 -40.35
C THR A 137 -22.11 1.02 -40.27
N THR A 138 -22.30 2.32 -40.41
CA THR A 138 -21.31 3.39 -40.33
C THR A 138 -20.37 3.20 -39.14
N ALA A 139 -19.14 2.78 -39.42
CA ALA A 139 -18.02 3.02 -38.53
C ALA A 139 -17.85 4.55 -38.45
N THR A 140 -18.24 5.15 -37.33
CA THR A 140 -17.76 6.48 -36.98
C THR A 140 -16.24 6.40 -36.95
N ALA A 141 -15.61 7.10 -37.89
CA ALA A 141 -14.18 7.32 -37.92
C ALA A 141 -13.76 7.85 -36.55
N ILE A 142 -13.07 7.00 -35.79
CA ILE A 142 -12.27 7.47 -34.67
C ILE A 142 -11.05 8.10 -35.34
N ASP A 143 -10.92 9.39 -35.12
CA ASP A 143 -9.83 10.24 -35.58
C ASP A 143 -8.52 9.69 -34.98
N ASP A 144 -7.87 8.79 -35.71
CA ASP A 144 -6.58 8.19 -35.35
C ASP A 144 -5.48 9.19 -35.67
N ASN A 145 -5.43 10.26 -34.89
CA ASN A 145 -4.44 11.33 -35.01
C ASN A 145 -3.14 10.95 -34.28
N SER A 146 -2.72 9.68 -34.39
CA SER A 146 -1.38 9.27 -34.02
C SER A 146 -0.40 9.83 -35.05
N PRO A 147 0.63 10.59 -34.65
CA PRO A 147 1.63 11.09 -35.58
C PRO A 147 2.22 9.90 -36.34
N ALA A 148 2.31 10.02 -37.67
CA ALA A 148 2.90 9.00 -38.52
C ALA A 148 4.30 8.65 -37.96
N LEU A 149 4.48 7.40 -37.53
CA LEU A 149 5.75 6.89 -37.01
C LEU A 149 6.81 7.08 -38.09
N SER A 150 7.94 7.69 -37.71
CA SER A 150 9.06 7.81 -38.64
C SER A 150 9.65 6.43 -38.95
N THR A 151 10.32 6.29 -40.08
CA THR A 151 11.04 5.05 -40.43
C THR A 151 12.02 4.63 -39.36
N ASP A 152 12.67 5.63 -38.73
CA ASP A 152 13.62 5.42 -37.65
C ASP A 152 12.94 4.89 -36.38
N ASP A 153 11.74 5.39 -36.06
CA ASP A 153 10.95 4.90 -34.92
C ASP A 153 10.55 3.44 -35.13
N GLU A 154 10.15 3.06 -36.35
CA GLU A 154 9.78 1.68 -36.69
C GLU A 154 10.93 0.69 -36.50
N GLU A 155 12.15 1.07 -36.89
CA GLU A 155 13.34 0.26 -36.66
C GLU A 155 13.64 0.10 -35.17
N ILE A 156 13.56 1.18 -34.40
CA ILE A 156 13.78 1.15 -32.95
C ILE A 156 12.70 0.30 -32.26
N ILE A 157 11.43 0.49 -32.61
CA ILE A 157 10.31 -0.32 -32.09
C ILE A 157 10.57 -1.80 -32.36
N THR A 158 10.93 -2.15 -33.60
CA THR A 158 11.23 -3.54 -33.98
C THR A 158 12.40 -4.10 -33.17
N SER A 159 13.47 -3.31 -32.98
CA SER A 159 14.61 -3.69 -32.14
C SER A 159 14.23 -3.92 -30.67
N VAL A 160 13.32 -3.10 -30.12
CA VAL A 160 12.81 -3.29 -28.76
C VAL A 160 11.94 -4.54 -28.67
N VAL A 161 11.08 -4.80 -29.66
CA VAL A 161 10.21 -6.00 -29.71
C VAL A 161 11.03 -7.29 -29.81
N VAL A 162 12.10 -7.29 -30.62
CA VAL A 162 13.00 -8.45 -30.76
C VAL A 162 13.94 -8.60 -29.56
N GLY A 163 14.08 -7.56 -28.74
CA GLY A 163 14.91 -7.56 -27.53
C GLY A 163 16.37 -7.18 -27.75
N THR A 164 16.73 -6.69 -28.94
CA THR A 164 18.08 -6.20 -29.25
C THR A 164 18.38 -4.84 -28.60
N THR A 165 17.36 -3.98 -28.45
CA THR A 165 17.46 -2.73 -27.69
C THR A 165 16.73 -2.86 -26.34
N PRO A 166 17.44 -2.71 -25.19
CA PRO A 166 16.78 -2.71 -23.89
C PRO A 166 15.87 -1.48 -23.73
N SER A 167 14.59 -1.70 -23.47
CA SER A 167 13.59 -0.61 -23.42
C SER A 167 13.88 0.46 -22.35
N TYR A 168 14.62 0.14 -21.28
CA TYR A 168 15.00 1.10 -20.23
C TYR A 168 16.11 2.07 -20.63
N SER A 169 16.77 1.83 -21.76
CA SER A 169 17.84 2.70 -22.26
C SER A 169 17.33 3.78 -23.23
N LEU A 170 16.03 3.77 -23.56
CA LEU A 170 15.47 4.62 -24.62
C LEU A 170 15.62 6.10 -24.29
N GLU A 171 15.34 6.53 -23.06
CA GLU A 171 15.49 7.93 -22.64
C GLU A 171 16.93 8.41 -22.83
N SER A 172 17.92 7.62 -22.37
CA SER A 172 19.33 7.96 -22.50
C SER A 172 19.86 7.92 -23.94
N THR A 173 19.29 7.04 -24.79
CA THR A 173 19.77 6.85 -26.17
C THR A 173 19.16 7.86 -27.13
N LEU A 174 17.88 8.19 -26.93
CA LEU A 174 17.13 9.07 -27.83
C LEU A 174 17.25 10.55 -27.43
N GLY A 175 17.51 10.84 -26.16
CA GLY A 175 17.57 12.21 -25.64
C GLY A 175 16.22 12.94 -25.62
N ASP A 176 15.12 12.22 -25.90
CA ASP A 176 13.74 12.73 -25.91
C ASP A 176 12.87 11.75 -25.11
N CYS A 177 12.41 12.18 -23.93
CA CYS A 177 11.71 11.32 -22.99
C CYS A 177 10.30 10.99 -23.47
N ARG A 178 9.62 11.93 -24.15
CA ARG A 178 8.29 11.71 -24.72
C ARG A 178 8.36 10.72 -25.87
N ARG A 179 9.34 10.86 -26.78
CA ARG A 179 9.58 9.91 -27.87
C ARG A 179 9.93 8.52 -27.34
N ALA A 180 10.77 8.44 -26.30
CA ALA A 180 11.09 7.18 -25.63
C ALA A 180 9.84 6.48 -25.08
N ALA A 181 8.95 7.22 -24.41
CA ALA A 181 7.69 6.69 -23.92
C ALA A 181 6.76 6.23 -25.05
N ALA A 182 6.69 6.97 -26.17
CA ALA A 182 5.92 6.62 -27.36
C ALA A 182 6.39 5.30 -28.00
N ILE A 183 7.70 5.18 -28.25
CA ILE A 183 8.32 3.97 -28.81
C ILE A 183 8.10 2.77 -27.90
N ARG A 184 8.31 2.94 -26.58
CA ARG A 184 8.09 1.89 -25.60
C ARG A 184 6.63 1.43 -25.59
N ARG A 185 5.70 2.38 -25.59
CA ARG A 185 4.26 2.10 -25.65
C ARG A 185 3.91 1.28 -26.88
N GLU A 186 4.39 1.67 -28.06
CA GLU A 186 4.11 0.96 -29.31
C GLU A 186 4.74 -0.45 -29.33
N ALA A 187 6.00 -0.59 -28.90
CA ALA A 187 6.64 -1.88 -28.75
C ALA A 187 5.89 -2.80 -27.78
N LEU A 188 5.35 -2.24 -26.69
CA LEU A 188 4.53 -2.99 -25.72
C LEU A 188 3.20 -3.45 -26.34
N GLN A 189 2.53 -2.60 -27.12
CA GLN A 189 1.29 -3.00 -27.84
C GLN A 189 1.56 -4.16 -28.80
N ARG A 190 2.65 -4.09 -29.58
CA ARG A 190 3.03 -5.17 -30.53
C ARG A 190 3.38 -6.47 -29.82
N THR A 191 4.13 -6.38 -28.72
CA THR A 191 4.58 -7.56 -27.94
C THR A 191 3.41 -8.26 -27.25
N THR A 192 2.45 -7.50 -26.74
CA THR A 192 1.30 -8.03 -25.97
C THR A 192 0.07 -8.30 -26.83
N GLY A 193 0.00 -7.76 -28.04
CA GLY A 193 -1.20 -7.76 -28.88
C GLY A 193 -2.38 -6.95 -28.30
N SER A 194 -2.14 -6.16 -27.24
CA SER A 194 -3.17 -5.41 -26.51
C SER A 194 -3.03 -3.91 -26.76
N SER A 195 -4.15 -3.25 -27.04
CA SER A 195 -4.19 -1.79 -27.23
C SER A 195 -4.08 -1.05 -25.90
N LEU A 196 -3.34 0.06 -25.89
CA LEU A 196 -3.24 1.00 -24.77
C LEU A 196 -4.08 2.28 -25.01
N VAL A 197 -4.97 2.27 -26.01
CA VAL A 197 -5.93 3.37 -26.25
C VAL A 197 -6.70 3.67 -24.96
N GLY A 198 -6.75 4.95 -24.58
CA GLY A 198 -7.35 5.40 -23.31
C GLY A 198 -6.34 5.68 -22.19
N LEU A 199 -5.09 5.21 -22.30
CA LEU A 199 -3.98 5.71 -21.49
C LEU A 199 -3.32 6.88 -22.23
N PRO A 200 -3.47 8.14 -21.79
CA PRO A 200 -2.92 9.29 -22.50
C PRO A 200 -1.39 9.27 -22.54
N LEU A 201 -0.84 9.84 -23.61
CA LEU A 201 0.59 10.07 -23.80
C LEU A 201 0.92 11.57 -23.85
N GLU A 202 0.04 12.35 -24.46
CA GLU A 202 0.20 13.79 -24.68
C GLU A 202 -0.10 14.63 -23.43
N GLY A 203 0.50 15.83 -23.35
CA GLY A 203 0.22 16.79 -22.27
C GLY A 203 0.89 16.47 -20.93
N PHE A 204 1.90 15.60 -20.93
CA PHE A 204 2.71 15.26 -19.76
C PHE A 204 4.19 15.60 -20.00
N ASP A 205 4.82 16.21 -19.01
CA ASP A 205 6.25 16.53 -19.01
C ASP A 205 7.03 15.28 -18.55
N TYR A 206 7.56 14.52 -19.52
CA TYR A 206 8.30 13.28 -19.25
C TYR A 206 9.72 13.55 -18.73
N GLU A 207 10.30 14.70 -19.06
CA GLU A 207 11.58 15.14 -18.54
C GLU A 207 11.51 15.33 -17.02
N ALA A 208 10.39 15.83 -16.50
CA ALA A 208 10.18 16.04 -15.07
C ALA A 208 10.13 14.74 -14.22
N ILE A 209 9.87 13.57 -14.81
CA ILE A 209 9.85 12.30 -14.08
C ILE A 209 11.16 11.51 -14.18
N LEU A 210 12.01 11.81 -15.16
CA LEU A 210 13.22 11.05 -15.46
C LEU A 210 14.19 11.05 -14.27
N GLY A 211 14.51 9.85 -13.78
CA GLY A 211 15.45 9.64 -12.67
C GLY A 211 14.94 10.14 -11.31
N GLN A 212 13.64 10.46 -11.20
CA GLN A 212 13.06 11.02 -9.98
C GLN A 212 11.76 10.34 -9.55
N CYS A 213 10.82 10.12 -10.47
CA CYS A 213 9.45 9.76 -10.13
C CYS A 213 8.99 8.41 -10.69
N CYS A 214 9.40 8.05 -11.90
CA CYS A 214 8.98 6.81 -12.54
C CYS A 214 9.97 6.39 -13.62
N GLU A 215 10.25 5.09 -13.70
CA GLU A 215 10.99 4.45 -14.78
C GLU A 215 10.02 3.88 -15.82
N MET A 216 10.49 3.71 -17.06
CA MET A 216 9.74 3.00 -18.10
C MET A 216 8.33 3.57 -18.43
N PRO A 217 8.14 4.90 -18.54
CA PRO A 217 6.82 5.46 -18.83
C PRO A 217 6.26 4.99 -20.17
N VAL A 218 4.95 4.71 -20.21
CA VAL A 218 4.16 4.37 -21.42
C VAL A 218 2.92 5.27 -21.58
N GLY A 219 2.84 6.31 -20.75
CA GLY A 219 1.69 7.18 -20.55
C GLY A 219 1.52 7.50 -19.06
N TYR A 220 0.36 8.05 -18.71
CA TYR A 220 0.01 8.39 -17.33
C TYR A 220 -1.47 8.13 -17.04
N VAL A 221 -1.82 7.92 -15.77
CA VAL A 221 -3.20 7.69 -15.34
C VAL A 221 -3.82 9.00 -14.86
N GLN A 222 -5.03 9.30 -15.34
CA GLN A 222 -5.80 10.47 -14.91
C GLN A 222 -6.71 10.11 -13.73
N ILE A 223 -6.57 10.84 -12.62
CA ILE A 223 -7.43 10.71 -11.43
C ILE A 223 -8.22 12.02 -11.27
N PRO A 224 -9.56 11.97 -11.13
CA PRO A 224 -10.36 13.18 -10.91
C PRO A 224 -9.92 13.91 -9.64
N ALA A 225 -9.72 15.23 -9.75
CA ALA A 225 -9.42 16.11 -8.61
C ALA A 225 -10.62 17.01 -8.31
N GLY A 226 -11.11 16.94 -7.07
CA GLY A 226 -12.12 17.84 -6.52
C GLY A 226 -11.57 18.69 -5.39
N VAL A 227 -12.40 19.57 -4.83
CA VAL A 227 -12.04 20.40 -3.67
C VAL A 227 -13.10 20.30 -2.57
N ALA A 228 -12.65 20.34 -1.32
CA ALA A 228 -13.50 20.43 -0.13
C ALA A 228 -13.09 21.65 0.71
N GLY A 229 -14.05 22.48 1.13
CA GLY A 229 -13.77 23.65 1.97
C GLY A 229 -14.83 24.75 1.94
N PRO A 230 -14.56 25.89 2.61
CA PRO A 230 -13.35 26.15 3.38
C PRO A 230 -13.27 25.28 4.65
N LEU A 231 -12.09 24.70 4.91
CA LEU A 231 -11.72 24.10 6.18
C LEU A 231 -11.11 25.21 7.06
N LEU A 232 -11.80 25.61 8.12
CA LEU A 232 -11.31 26.58 9.10
C LEU A 232 -10.55 25.85 10.21
N ILE A 233 -9.23 26.06 10.29
CA ILE A 233 -8.37 25.49 11.32
C ILE A 233 -7.27 26.49 11.67
N ASP A 234 -7.00 26.69 12.95
CA ASP A 234 -6.02 27.66 13.48
C ASP A 234 -6.22 29.08 12.90
N ASP A 235 -7.48 29.53 12.84
CA ASP A 235 -7.92 30.81 12.27
C ASP A 235 -7.60 31.03 10.78
N GLU A 236 -7.18 29.98 10.06
CA GLU A 236 -6.93 30.01 8.62
C GLU A 236 -7.95 29.14 7.85
N GLU A 237 -8.33 29.59 6.65
CA GLU A 237 -9.23 28.85 5.76
C GLU A 237 -8.48 28.18 4.62
N TYR A 238 -8.74 26.88 4.42
CA TYR A 238 -8.14 26.09 3.35
C TYR A 238 -9.18 25.49 2.42
N THR A 239 -8.93 25.58 1.11
CA THR A 239 -9.64 24.80 0.09
C THR A 239 -8.82 23.55 -0.23
N VAL A 240 -9.26 22.40 0.25
CA VAL A 240 -8.47 21.16 0.26
C VAL A 240 -8.63 20.41 -1.06
N PRO A 241 -7.56 20.23 -1.86
CA PRO A 241 -7.61 19.43 -3.07
C PRO A 241 -7.63 17.93 -2.73
N MET A 242 -8.50 17.17 -3.40
CA MET A 242 -8.69 15.74 -3.17
C MET A 242 -8.79 15.01 -4.52
N ALA A 243 -7.84 14.11 -4.79
CA ALA A 243 -7.82 13.28 -6.00
C ALA A 243 -8.38 11.88 -5.68
N THR A 244 -9.53 11.54 -6.26
CA THR A 244 -10.23 10.29 -5.93
C THR A 244 -11.17 9.85 -7.04
N THR A 245 -11.40 8.54 -7.12
CA THR A 245 -12.45 7.93 -7.93
C THR A 245 -13.63 7.44 -7.08
N GLU A 246 -13.58 7.61 -5.76
CA GLU A 246 -14.67 7.24 -4.86
C GLU A 246 -15.75 8.32 -4.84
N GLY A 247 -16.94 7.99 -5.35
CA GLY A 247 -18.10 8.87 -5.26
C GLY A 247 -18.51 9.13 -3.81
N CYS A 248 -19.06 10.32 -3.54
CA CYS A 248 -19.36 10.89 -2.22
C CYS A 248 -18.17 11.42 -1.42
N LEU A 249 -16.93 10.97 -1.63
CA LEU A 249 -15.83 11.28 -0.70
C LEU A 249 -15.61 12.79 -0.53
N VAL A 250 -15.42 13.51 -1.64
CA VAL A 250 -15.21 14.97 -1.63
C VAL A 250 -16.43 15.70 -1.06
N ALA A 251 -17.64 15.29 -1.45
CA ALA A 251 -18.88 15.92 -0.97
C ALA A 251 -19.11 15.69 0.54
N SER A 252 -18.81 14.50 1.04
CA SER A 252 -18.88 14.17 2.47
C SER A 252 -17.85 14.99 3.26
N THR A 253 -16.61 15.05 2.80
CA THR A 253 -15.56 15.87 3.43
C THR A 253 -15.96 17.34 3.46
N ASN A 254 -16.48 17.87 2.34
CA ASN A 254 -16.97 19.25 2.25
C ASN A 254 -18.11 19.56 3.23
N ARG A 255 -19.02 18.61 3.46
CA ARG A 255 -20.07 18.73 4.48
C ARG A 255 -19.48 18.79 5.90
N GLY A 256 -18.41 18.05 6.17
CA GLY A 256 -17.64 18.12 7.40
C GLY A 256 -16.99 19.48 7.61
N CYS A 257 -16.30 20.00 6.59
CA CYS A 257 -15.71 21.34 6.62
C CYS A 257 -16.76 22.40 6.93
N LYS A 258 -17.94 22.32 6.30
CA LYS A 258 -19.07 23.21 6.58
C LYS A 258 -19.53 23.14 8.05
N ALA A 259 -19.57 21.96 8.65
CA ALA A 259 -19.99 21.81 10.05
C ALA A 259 -18.98 22.43 11.02
N ILE A 260 -17.68 22.26 10.75
CA ILE A 260 -16.60 22.89 11.51
C ILE A 260 -16.70 24.41 11.38
N HIS A 261 -16.72 24.92 10.14
CA HIS A 261 -16.78 26.35 9.83
C HIS A 261 -17.94 27.07 10.51
N MET A 262 -19.14 26.48 10.48
CA MET A 262 -20.33 27.06 11.12
C MET A 262 -20.30 27.06 12.64
N SER A 263 -19.46 26.23 13.26
CA SER A 263 -19.39 26.10 14.72
C SER A 263 -18.29 26.97 15.34
N GLY A 264 -17.29 27.38 14.55
CA GLY A 264 -16.17 28.23 14.96
C GLY A 264 -14.82 27.65 14.56
N VAL A 265 -13.79 28.01 15.30
CA VAL A 265 -12.39 27.65 15.00
C VAL A 265 -12.10 26.21 15.47
N ALA A 266 -11.58 25.38 14.56
CA ALA A 266 -10.89 24.15 14.95
C ALA A 266 -9.45 24.47 15.34
N GLY A 267 -8.95 23.84 16.40
CA GLY A 267 -7.56 23.97 16.84
C GLY A 267 -6.71 22.79 16.38
N SER A 268 -5.43 23.02 16.15
CA SER A 268 -4.45 21.97 15.91
C SER A 268 -3.16 22.15 16.71
N VAL A 269 -2.49 21.03 16.97
CA VAL A 269 -1.15 21.01 17.56
C VAL A 269 -0.30 19.95 16.88
N VAL A 270 0.87 20.34 16.39
CA VAL A 270 1.93 19.42 15.95
C VAL A 270 2.79 19.04 17.16
N LEU A 271 2.65 17.81 17.64
CA LEU A 271 3.33 17.30 18.84
C LEU A 271 4.77 16.84 18.57
N LYS A 272 5.02 16.29 17.38
CA LYS A 272 6.33 15.77 16.98
C LYS A 272 6.55 15.99 15.47
N ASP A 273 7.82 16.17 15.08
CA ASP A 273 8.24 16.29 13.68
C ASP A 273 9.61 15.60 13.51
N GLY A 274 9.59 14.34 13.08
CA GLY A 274 10.79 13.51 12.95
C GLY A 274 10.57 12.28 12.09
N MET A 275 11.22 12.23 10.92
CA MET A 275 11.24 11.04 10.07
C MET A 275 12.23 10.00 10.61
N THR A 276 11.99 8.72 10.33
CA THR A 276 12.79 7.63 10.88
C THR A 276 13.41 6.71 9.85
N ARG A 277 14.59 6.19 10.19
CA ARG A 277 15.22 5.02 9.54
C ARG A 277 15.79 4.12 10.62
N ALA A 278 15.61 2.82 10.45
CA ALA A 278 16.13 1.85 11.42
C ALA A 278 16.98 0.77 10.75
N PRO A 279 18.32 0.91 10.74
CA PRO A 279 19.21 -0.16 10.33
C PRO A 279 19.15 -1.35 11.28
N VAL A 280 19.49 -2.52 10.75
CA VAL A 280 19.72 -3.73 11.53
C VAL A 280 21.17 -4.15 11.39
N VAL A 281 21.83 -4.37 12.52
CA VAL A 281 23.21 -4.83 12.63
C VAL A 281 23.29 -6.08 13.49
N ARG A 282 24.37 -6.85 13.34
CA ARG A 282 24.57 -8.13 14.02
C ARG A 282 25.98 -8.24 14.59
N PHE A 283 26.09 -8.92 15.72
CA PHE A 283 27.35 -9.29 16.36
C PHE A 283 27.46 -10.80 16.59
N SER A 284 28.62 -11.24 17.09
CA SER A 284 28.89 -12.63 17.47
C SER A 284 28.05 -13.08 18.68
N SER A 285 27.72 -12.15 19.59
CA SER A 285 26.97 -12.42 20.82
C SER A 285 25.99 -11.29 21.17
N ALA A 286 25.01 -11.60 22.02
CA ALA A 286 24.07 -10.61 22.54
C ALA A 286 24.76 -9.58 23.44
N VAL A 287 25.78 -9.98 24.22
CA VAL A 287 26.55 -9.05 25.07
C VAL A 287 27.24 -7.99 24.23
N ARG A 288 27.89 -8.40 23.13
CA ARG A 288 28.56 -7.47 22.22
C ARG A 288 27.60 -6.51 21.51
N ALA A 289 26.41 -7.00 21.12
CA ALA A 289 25.36 -6.13 20.58
C ALA A 289 24.82 -5.14 21.64
N ALA A 290 24.78 -5.52 22.92
CA ALA A 290 24.39 -4.64 24.01
C ALA A 290 25.43 -3.54 24.27
N GLU A 291 26.72 -3.83 24.12
CA GLU A 291 27.78 -2.81 24.20
C GLU A 291 27.54 -1.68 23.18
N LEU A 292 27.20 -2.03 21.93
CA LEU A 292 26.84 -1.00 20.93
C LEU A 292 25.56 -0.26 21.32
N LYS A 293 24.52 -0.95 21.81
CA LYS A 293 23.29 -0.30 22.27
C LYS A 293 23.59 0.76 23.33
N PHE A 294 24.35 0.39 24.36
CA PHE A 294 24.69 1.30 25.45
C PHE A 294 25.55 2.46 24.96
N PHE A 295 26.50 2.21 24.06
CA PHE A 295 27.30 3.28 23.46
C PHE A 295 26.43 4.28 22.68
N VAL A 296 25.52 3.81 21.83
CA VAL A 296 24.69 4.65 20.96
C VAL A 296 23.62 5.43 21.74
N GLU A 297 23.12 4.88 22.85
CA GLU A 297 22.11 5.52 23.69
C GLU A 297 22.71 6.35 24.85
N ASP A 298 24.03 6.33 25.05
CA ASP A 298 24.70 7.17 26.04
C ASP A 298 24.60 8.66 25.62
N PRO A 299 24.00 9.54 26.45
CA PRO A 299 23.93 10.96 26.16
C PRO A 299 25.30 11.62 25.89
N LEU A 300 26.39 11.09 26.46
CA LEU A 300 27.74 11.61 26.25
C LEU A 300 28.23 11.40 24.81
N ASN A 301 27.71 10.39 24.10
CA ASN A 301 28.09 10.08 22.73
C ASN A 301 27.18 10.74 21.68
N PHE A 302 25.98 11.20 22.09
CA PHE A 302 24.96 11.70 21.17
C PHE A 302 25.48 12.84 20.29
N ASP A 303 26.19 13.81 20.85
CA ASP A 303 26.68 14.96 20.09
C ASP A 303 27.66 14.57 18.97
N SER A 304 28.53 13.60 19.22
CA SER A 304 29.46 13.09 18.20
C SER A 304 28.73 12.35 17.08
N LEU A 305 27.77 11.50 17.44
CA LEU A 305 26.91 10.81 16.46
C LEU A 305 26.07 11.80 15.65
N ALA A 306 25.51 12.82 16.31
CA ALA A 306 24.73 13.87 15.67
C ALA A 306 25.56 14.71 14.70
N VAL A 307 26.81 15.05 15.03
CA VAL A 307 27.71 15.76 14.10
C VAL A 307 27.90 14.96 12.81
N VAL A 308 28.15 13.65 12.91
CA VAL A 308 28.38 12.79 11.74
C VAL A 308 27.09 12.59 10.94
N PHE A 309 25.97 12.37 11.62
CA PHE A 309 24.66 12.27 10.99
C PHE A 309 24.30 13.55 10.22
N ASN A 310 24.45 14.72 10.85
CA ASN A 310 24.01 16.01 10.32
C ASN A 310 24.88 16.51 9.16
N ARG A 311 26.07 15.95 8.93
CA ARG A 311 26.88 16.23 7.72
C ARG A 311 26.20 15.75 6.42
N SER A 312 25.21 14.86 6.53
CA SER A 312 24.49 14.33 5.37
C SER A 312 23.67 15.40 4.60
N SER A 313 23.18 16.43 5.30
CA SER A 313 22.33 17.49 4.76
C SER A 313 22.23 18.68 5.72
N ARG A 314 22.13 19.90 5.20
CA ARG A 314 21.88 21.12 6.01
C ARG A 314 20.54 21.10 6.77
N PHE A 315 19.57 20.31 6.30
CA PHE A 315 18.25 20.19 6.92
C PHE A 315 18.14 19.00 7.87
N ALA A 316 19.07 18.04 7.79
CA ALA A 316 19.09 16.88 8.66
C ALA A 316 19.52 17.31 10.06
N LYS A 317 18.65 17.06 11.04
CA LYS A 317 18.98 17.21 12.46
C LYS A 317 18.57 15.95 13.21
N LEU A 318 19.56 15.16 13.60
CA LEU A 318 19.35 13.99 14.46
C LEU A 318 18.72 14.42 15.78
N GLN A 319 17.64 13.77 16.16
CA GLN A 319 16.90 14.03 17.40
C GLN A 319 17.12 12.93 18.43
N ARG A 320 17.13 11.66 18.00
CA ARG A 320 17.24 10.49 18.87
C ARG A 320 17.68 9.27 18.08
N ILE A 321 18.35 8.33 18.76
CA ILE A 321 18.53 6.96 18.28
C ILE A 321 17.94 6.03 19.33
N GLN A 322 16.91 5.28 18.98
CA GLN A 322 16.24 4.33 19.88
C GLN A 322 16.58 2.91 19.44
N CYS A 323 17.23 2.14 20.31
CA CYS A 323 17.70 0.81 19.98
C CYS A 323 16.80 -0.28 20.56
N SER A 324 16.52 -1.32 19.76
CA SER A 324 15.86 -2.55 20.20
C SER A 324 16.72 -3.77 19.86
N MET A 325 16.75 -4.79 20.71
CA MET A 325 17.59 -5.98 20.53
C MET A 325 16.74 -7.23 20.34
N ALA A 326 17.22 -8.12 19.46
CA ALA A 326 16.71 -9.48 19.32
C ALA A 326 17.90 -10.46 19.27
N GLY A 327 18.25 -11.02 20.43
CA GLY A 327 19.45 -11.83 20.60
C GLY A 327 20.71 -11.02 20.27
N LYS A 328 21.46 -11.46 19.26
CA LYS A 328 22.70 -10.80 18.79
C LYS A 328 22.50 -9.77 17.67
N ASN A 329 21.24 -9.42 17.36
CA ASN A 329 20.89 -8.39 16.39
C ASN A 329 20.42 -7.12 17.10
N LEU A 330 20.80 -5.96 16.59
CA LEU A 330 20.43 -4.64 17.09
C LEU A 330 19.72 -3.83 16.00
N TYR A 331 18.57 -3.25 16.34
CA TYR A 331 17.75 -2.40 15.48
C TYR A 331 17.84 -0.97 15.99
N MET A 332 18.46 -0.06 15.24
CA MET A 332 18.76 1.29 15.70
C MET A 332 17.84 2.30 15.00
N ARG A 333 16.77 2.74 15.64
CA ARG A 333 15.79 3.67 15.06
C ARG A 333 16.26 5.11 15.21
N PHE A 334 16.86 5.66 14.16
CA PHE A 334 17.24 7.07 14.04
C PHE A 334 15.99 7.91 13.78
N THR A 335 15.83 9.00 14.53
CA THR A 335 14.78 10.02 14.31
C THR A 335 15.44 11.35 13.95
N CYS A 336 14.96 12.00 12.89
CA CYS A 336 15.59 13.18 12.31
C CYS A 336 14.56 14.20 11.82
N SER A 337 14.79 15.49 12.07
CA SER A 337 14.09 16.58 11.35
C SER A 337 14.61 16.69 9.92
N THR A 338 13.72 16.95 8.96
CA THR A 338 14.06 16.87 7.52
C THR A 338 13.72 18.14 6.74
N GLY A 339 13.48 19.25 7.45
CA GLY A 339 12.93 20.47 6.86
C GLY A 339 11.57 20.19 6.25
N ASP A 340 11.32 20.71 5.05
CA ASP A 340 10.06 20.55 4.33
C ASP A 340 9.98 19.30 3.44
N ALA A 341 11.06 18.50 3.38
CA ALA A 341 11.03 17.21 2.72
C ALA A 341 10.42 16.16 3.65
N MET A 342 9.71 15.18 3.08
CA MET A 342 9.28 13.99 3.84
C MET A 342 10.51 13.24 4.39
N GLY A 343 11.58 13.16 3.60
CA GLY A 343 12.94 13.03 4.12
C GLY A 343 13.51 11.61 4.23
N MET A 344 12.88 10.57 3.65
CA MET A 344 13.42 9.19 3.67
C MET A 344 14.87 9.08 3.18
N ASN A 345 15.20 9.74 2.06
CA ASN A 345 16.57 9.69 1.52
C ASN A 345 17.56 10.40 2.44
N MET A 346 17.13 11.50 3.07
CA MET A 346 17.95 12.29 3.97
C MET A 346 18.29 11.51 5.25
N VAL A 347 17.29 10.91 5.91
CA VAL A 347 17.50 10.11 7.13
C VAL A 347 18.32 8.85 6.84
N SER A 348 18.15 8.25 5.65
CA SER A 348 18.90 7.04 5.27
C SER A 348 20.38 7.35 5.06
N LYS A 349 20.71 8.47 4.40
CA LYS A 349 22.09 8.93 4.23
C LYS A 349 22.75 9.29 5.58
N GLY A 350 22.02 9.98 6.46
CA GLY A 350 22.51 10.29 7.80
C GLY A 350 22.80 9.05 8.63
N ALA A 351 21.89 8.06 8.59
CA ALA A 351 22.09 6.78 9.27
C ALA A 351 23.29 6.01 8.71
N GLN A 352 23.50 6.01 7.38
CA GLN A 352 24.66 5.37 6.76
C GLN A 352 25.98 5.98 7.26
N ASN A 353 26.08 7.31 7.30
CA ASN A 353 27.29 7.97 7.82
C ASN A 353 27.62 7.55 9.26
N VAL A 354 26.59 7.37 10.10
CA VAL A 354 26.78 6.92 11.49
C VAL A 354 27.20 5.45 11.53
N LEU A 355 26.62 4.59 10.68
CA LEU A 355 27.06 3.20 10.58
C LEU A 355 28.53 3.09 10.17
N ASP A 356 28.95 3.89 9.17
CA ASP A 356 30.35 3.91 8.69
C ASP A 356 31.31 4.35 9.80
N LEU A 357 30.92 5.33 10.63
CA LEU A 357 31.68 5.72 11.83
C LEU A 357 31.75 4.58 12.85
N LEU A 358 30.60 3.97 13.18
CA LEU A 358 30.51 2.92 14.19
C LEU A 358 31.34 1.69 13.79
N GLN A 359 31.49 1.38 12.50
CA GLN A 359 32.34 0.29 12.02
C GLN A 359 33.84 0.50 12.31
N ILE A 360 34.28 1.73 12.61
CA ILE A 360 35.66 1.99 13.02
C ILE A 360 35.92 1.45 14.44
N ASP A 361 34.99 1.74 15.37
CA ASP A 361 35.11 1.33 16.79
C ASP A 361 34.54 -0.07 17.06
N PHE A 362 33.64 -0.54 16.21
CA PHE A 362 33.02 -1.86 16.23
C PHE A 362 33.29 -2.59 14.90
N PRO A 363 34.55 -2.96 14.60
CA PRO A 363 34.92 -3.60 13.33
C PRO A 363 34.31 -5.00 13.15
N ASP A 364 33.81 -5.59 14.23
CA ASP A 364 33.08 -6.86 14.25
C ASP A 364 31.56 -6.70 13.99
N MET A 365 31.08 -5.47 13.76
CA MET A 365 29.68 -5.16 13.43
C MET A 365 29.35 -5.54 11.98
N ASP A 366 28.47 -6.52 11.82
CA ASP A 366 27.90 -6.91 10.52
C ASP A 366 26.63 -6.09 10.22
N VAL A 367 26.72 -5.18 9.24
CA VAL A 367 25.58 -4.35 8.81
C VAL A 367 24.70 -5.17 7.85
N ILE A 368 23.61 -5.72 8.40
CA ILE A 368 22.68 -6.57 7.64
C ILE A 368 21.85 -5.75 6.65
N GLY A 369 21.49 -4.51 7.02
CA GLY A 369 20.83 -3.61 6.10
C GLY A 369 20.43 -2.28 6.72
N ILE A 370 20.36 -1.24 5.88
CA ILE A 370 19.98 0.12 6.29
C ILE A 370 18.52 0.21 6.77
N SER A 371 17.66 -0.74 6.39
CA SER A 371 16.26 -0.82 6.79
C SER A 371 15.91 -2.21 7.32
N GLY A 372 15.98 -2.38 8.64
CA GLY A 372 15.58 -3.56 9.39
C GLY A 372 14.10 -3.62 9.76
N ASN A 373 13.24 -2.92 9.03
CA ASN A 373 11.79 -2.79 9.27
C ASN A 373 11.35 -2.18 10.60
N PHE A 374 12.27 -1.76 11.48
CA PHE A 374 11.95 -1.06 12.75
C PHE A 374 11.75 0.46 12.58
N CYS A 375 11.70 0.97 11.35
CA CYS A 375 11.44 2.39 11.07
C CYS A 375 10.04 2.78 11.59
N SER A 376 8.94 2.07 11.30
CA SER A 376 8.68 1.18 10.14
C SER A 376 8.17 2.02 8.96
N ASP A 377 8.28 1.56 7.71
CA ASP A 377 7.96 2.37 6.52
C ASP A 377 7.07 1.58 5.54
N LYS A 378 5.86 2.07 5.27
CA LYS A 378 4.83 1.44 4.43
C LYS A 378 4.33 0.08 4.97
N LYS A 379 4.41 -0.13 6.28
CA LYS A 379 3.91 -1.34 6.96
C LYS A 379 3.20 -0.98 8.26
N PRO A 380 2.06 -1.59 8.59
CA PRO A 380 1.38 -1.33 9.86
C PRO A 380 2.30 -1.78 11.01
N ALA A 381 2.64 -0.84 11.90
CA ALA A 381 3.59 -1.09 12.98
C ALA A 381 3.28 -0.29 14.25
N ALA A 382 3.27 -0.98 15.39
CA ALA A 382 2.94 -0.39 16.69
C ALA A 382 3.94 0.69 17.10
N VAL A 383 5.21 0.56 16.69
CA VAL A 383 6.23 1.56 16.98
C VAL A 383 5.86 2.93 16.39
N ASN A 384 5.22 2.98 15.22
CA ASN A 384 4.80 4.25 14.63
C ASN A 384 3.55 4.83 15.31
N TRP A 385 2.66 3.96 15.79
CA TRP A 385 1.52 4.36 16.62
C TRP A 385 1.96 4.97 17.97
N ILE A 386 2.90 4.32 18.65
CA ILE A 386 3.32 4.66 20.01
C ILE A 386 4.35 5.80 20.02
N GLU A 387 5.41 5.68 19.22
CA GLU A 387 6.52 6.63 19.24
C GLU A 387 6.32 7.80 18.27
N GLY A 388 5.44 7.65 17.29
CA GLY A 388 5.26 8.56 16.17
C GLY A 388 6.27 8.34 15.04
N ARG A 389 5.98 8.91 13.87
CA ARG A 389 6.86 8.94 12.68
C ARG A 389 6.42 10.02 11.70
N GLY A 390 7.34 10.86 11.23
CA GLY A 390 6.94 12.06 10.46
C GLY A 390 6.33 13.10 11.41
N LYS A 391 5.12 13.59 11.14
CA LYS A 391 4.41 14.53 12.00
C LYS A 391 3.37 13.82 12.87
N SER A 392 3.40 14.08 14.17
CA SER A 392 2.31 13.71 15.08
C SER A 392 1.41 14.93 15.28
N VAL A 393 0.14 14.83 14.92
CA VAL A 393 -0.80 15.96 14.91
C VAL A 393 -2.07 15.61 15.67
N VAL A 394 -2.58 16.55 16.46
CA VAL A 394 -3.93 16.51 17.04
C VAL A 394 -4.72 17.66 16.46
N CYS A 395 -5.95 17.40 16.03
CA CYS A 395 -6.92 18.43 15.67
C CYS A 395 -8.21 18.23 16.47
N GLU A 396 -8.84 19.32 16.87
CA GLU A 396 -10.12 19.28 17.59
C GLU A 396 -11.08 20.39 17.15
N ALA A 397 -12.38 20.15 17.36
CA ALA A 397 -13.42 21.13 17.14
C ALA A 397 -14.60 20.92 18.11
N VAL A 398 -15.30 22.00 18.42
CA VAL A 398 -16.61 21.96 19.07
C VAL A 398 -17.69 22.21 18.02
N ILE A 399 -18.62 21.28 17.86
CA ILE A 399 -19.73 21.36 16.91
C ILE A 399 -21.03 21.64 17.66
N LYS A 400 -21.66 22.77 17.35
CA LYS A 400 -22.86 23.23 18.05
C LYS A 400 -24.06 22.32 17.78
N GLU A 401 -24.95 22.15 18.76
CA GLU A 401 -26.16 21.31 18.64
C GLU A 401 -26.93 21.56 17.33
N GLU A 402 -27.14 22.83 17.00
CA GLU A 402 -27.90 23.21 15.82
C GLU A 402 -27.21 22.81 14.53
N VAL A 403 -25.88 22.78 14.50
CA VAL A 403 -25.08 22.36 13.33
C VAL A 403 -25.11 20.84 13.21
N VAL A 404 -25.00 20.10 14.32
CA VAL A 404 -25.18 18.64 14.33
C VAL A 404 -26.55 18.28 13.75
N ARG A 405 -27.61 18.97 14.18
CA ARG A 405 -28.97 18.71 13.68
C ARG A 405 -29.18 19.17 12.23
N LYS A 406 -28.81 20.41 11.89
CA LYS A 406 -29.12 21.03 10.59
C LYS A 406 -28.17 20.58 9.49
N VAL A 407 -26.87 20.44 9.76
CA VAL A 407 -25.86 20.08 8.76
C VAL A 407 -25.59 18.59 8.78
N LEU A 408 -25.32 18.02 9.96
CA LEU A 408 -24.95 16.61 10.10
C LEU A 408 -26.14 15.65 10.18
N LYS A 409 -27.36 16.18 10.32
CA LYS A 409 -28.63 15.44 10.25
C LYS A 409 -28.70 14.29 11.26
N THR A 410 -28.11 14.49 12.44
CA THR A 410 -28.09 13.54 13.55
C THR A 410 -28.19 14.29 14.89
N ASN A 411 -27.89 13.64 16.02
CA ASN A 411 -27.78 14.23 17.35
C ASN A 411 -26.45 13.81 18.03
N VAL A 412 -26.05 14.53 19.08
CA VAL A 412 -24.78 14.34 19.79
C VAL A 412 -24.68 12.96 20.44
N ALA A 413 -25.74 12.53 21.14
CA ALA A 413 -25.74 11.25 21.85
C ALA A 413 -25.48 10.07 20.91
N ALA A 414 -26.13 10.05 19.73
CA ALA A 414 -25.93 9.02 18.72
C ALA A 414 -24.51 9.01 18.15
N LEU A 415 -23.87 10.17 18.00
CA LEU A 415 -22.48 10.26 17.52
C LEU A 415 -21.49 9.72 18.55
N VAL A 416 -21.65 10.09 19.82
CA VAL A 416 -20.80 9.63 20.92
C VAL A 416 -20.94 8.12 21.10
N GLU A 417 -22.18 7.60 21.13
CA GLU A 417 -22.43 6.16 21.22
C GLU A 417 -21.85 5.40 20.03
N LEU A 418 -22.07 5.88 18.80
CA LEU A 418 -21.51 5.24 17.62
C LEU A 418 -19.98 5.27 17.63
N ASN A 419 -19.33 6.36 18.06
CA ASN A 419 -17.87 6.43 18.14
C ASN A 419 -17.32 5.39 19.14
N MET A 420 -17.94 5.30 20.32
CA MET A 420 -17.59 4.31 21.34
C MET A 420 -17.75 2.86 20.82
N LEU A 421 -18.85 2.56 20.15
CA LEU A 421 -19.14 1.19 19.70
C LEU A 421 -18.38 0.81 18.42
N LYS A 422 -18.22 1.74 17.48
CA LYS A 422 -17.57 1.48 16.18
C LYS A 422 -16.06 1.70 16.25
N ASN A 423 -15.63 2.95 16.47
CA ASN A 423 -14.23 3.35 16.31
C ASN A 423 -13.36 2.85 17.45
N LEU A 424 -13.92 2.67 18.65
CA LEU A 424 -13.19 2.11 19.79
C LEU A 424 -13.46 0.62 19.95
N THR A 425 -14.67 0.25 20.37
CA THR A 425 -15.00 -1.15 20.68
C THR A 425 -14.88 -2.05 19.46
N GLY A 426 -15.45 -1.66 18.32
CA GLY A 426 -15.37 -2.42 17.07
C GLY A 426 -13.93 -2.62 16.59
N SER A 427 -13.12 -1.56 16.60
CA SER A 427 -11.69 -1.65 16.27
C SER A 427 -10.90 -2.52 17.26
N ALA A 428 -11.22 -2.46 18.56
CA ALA A 428 -10.62 -3.34 19.56
C ALA A 428 -10.98 -4.82 19.31
N MET A 429 -12.25 -5.12 19.01
CA MET A 429 -12.69 -6.47 18.66
C MET A 429 -12.02 -6.99 17.38
N ALA A 430 -11.70 -6.11 16.44
CA ALA A 430 -10.99 -6.44 15.21
C ALA A 430 -9.47 -6.60 15.39
N GLY A 431 -8.92 -6.27 16.57
CA GLY A 431 -7.46 -6.22 16.77
C GLY A 431 -6.77 -5.16 15.91
N ALA A 432 -7.46 -4.05 15.63
CA ALA A 432 -6.95 -2.99 14.76
C ALA A 432 -5.72 -2.31 15.37
N LEU A 433 -4.70 -2.08 14.55
CA LEU A 433 -3.48 -1.36 14.94
C LEU A 433 -3.53 0.06 14.38
N GLY A 434 -3.69 1.05 15.28
CA GLY A 434 -3.79 2.47 14.91
C GLY A 434 -5.06 2.85 14.13
N GLY A 435 -5.99 1.92 13.91
CA GLY A 435 -7.23 2.11 13.15
C GLY A 435 -8.45 2.38 14.02
N PHE A 436 -8.39 3.36 14.93
CA PHE A 436 -9.48 3.73 15.83
C PHE A 436 -10.31 4.89 15.27
N ASN A 437 -10.67 4.79 13.98
CA ASN A 437 -11.31 5.84 13.19
C ASN A 437 -12.28 5.24 12.17
N ALA A 438 -13.02 6.09 11.45
CA ALA A 438 -13.98 5.66 10.45
C ALA A 438 -13.37 5.45 9.07
N HIS A 439 -12.69 6.47 8.53
CA HIS A 439 -12.13 6.46 7.17
C HIS A 439 -10.97 7.45 6.98
N ALA A 440 -10.10 7.64 7.98
CA ALA A 440 -8.94 8.55 7.85
C ALA A 440 -8.10 8.25 6.58
N SER A 441 -7.96 6.97 6.25
CA SER A 441 -7.27 6.48 5.05
C SER A 441 -7.83 7.05 3.73
N ASN A 442 -9.15 7.21 3.60
CA ASN A 442 -9.75 7.79 2.40
C ASN A 442 -9.31 9.25 2.19
N ILE A 443 -9.31 10.03 3.27
CA ILE A 443 -8.96 11.45 3.23
C ILE A 443 -7.46 11.62 2.95
N VAL A 444 -6.63 10.87 3.69
CA VAL A 444 -5.16 10.89 3.54
C VAL A 444 -4.78 10.52 2.11
N ALA A 445 -5.29 9.41 1.57
CA ALA A 445 -4.99 8.98 0.20
C ALA A 445 -5.39 10.04 -0.84
N ALA A 446 -6.58 10.62 -0.71
CA ALA A 446 -7.06 11.61 -1.67
C ALA A 446 -6.22 12.88 -1.70
N ILE A 447 -5.80 13.37 -0.52
CA ILE A 447 -4.90 14.53 -0.43
C ILE A 447 -3.49 14.16 -0.91
N TYR A 448 -3.00 12.96 -0.57
CA TYR A 448 -1.65 12.50 -0.93
C TYR A 448 -1.46 12.43 -2.44
N ILE A 449 -2.43 11.84 -3.16
CA ILE A 449 -2.40 11.77 -4.62
C ILE A 449 -2.48 13.18 -5.22
N ALA A 450 -3.36 14.04 -4.70
CA ALA A 450 -3.52 15.41 -5.20
C ALA A 450 -2.26 16.26 -4.99
N THR A 451 -1.53 16.04 -3.91
CA THR A 451 -0.39 16.89 -3.50
C THR A 451 0.98 16.25 -3.73
N GLY A 452 1.04 15.11 -4.42
CA GLY A 452 2.31 14.48 -4.83
C GLY A 452 3.09 13.82 -3.69
N GLN A 453 2.39 13.40 -2.65
CA GLN A 453 2.95 12.57 -1.58
C GLN A 453 3.09 11.11 -2.05
N ASP A 454 3.68 10.26 -1.23
CA ASP A 454 3.79 8.82 -1.51
C ASP A 454 2.51 8.10 -1.05
N PRO A 455 1.65 7.60 -1.95
CA PRO A 455 0.38 6.99 -1.56
C PRO A 455 0.55 5.69 -0.76
N ALA A 456 1.71 5.02 -0.84
CA ALA A 456 1.96 3.82 -0.05
C ALA A 456 2.19 4.12 1.44
N GLN A 457 2.55 5.37 1.78
CA GLN A 457 2.67 5.81 3.18
C GLN A 457 1.30 6.03 3.85
N ASN A 458 0.20 5.98 3.09
CA ASN A 458 -1.15 5.98 3.65
C ASN A 458 -1.36 4.87 4.69
N VAL A 459 -0.62 3.75 4.61
CA VAL A 459 -0.66 2.65 5.59
C VAL A 459 -0.46 3.15 7.03
N GLU A 460 0.48 4.07 7.25
CA GLU A 460 0.84 4.55 8.58
C GLU A 460 0.38 6.00 8.80
N SER A 461 0.38 6.82 7.75
CA SER A 461 -0.17 8.18 7.79
C SER A 461 -1.67 8.23 8.10
N SER A 462 -2.40 7.13 7.90
CA SER A 462 -3.81 7.01 8.27
C SER A 462 -4.05 6.47 9.68
N HIS A 463 -2.99 6.17 10.44
CA HIS A 463 -3.14 5.90 11.86
C HIS A 463 -3.82 7.08 12.54
N CYS A 464 -4.98 6.82 13.13
CA CYS A 464 -5.84 7.85 13.69
C CYS A 464 -6.71 7.24 14.79
N ILE A 465 -6.83 7.96 15.90
CA ILE A 465 -7.89 7.76 16.89
C ILE A 465 -8.83 8.96 16.86
N THR A 466 -10.12 8.67 16.69
CA THR A 466 -11.20 9.66 16.72
C THR A 466 -11.91 9.59 18.07
N MET A 467 -11.96 10.71 18.78
CA MET A 467 -12.69 10.84 20.05
C MET A 467 -13.87 11.78 19.87
N MET A 468 -14.98 11.46 20.53
CA MET A 468 -16.22 12.23 20.50
C MET A 468 -16.81 12.27 21.89
N GLU A 469 -17.04 13.48 22.40
CA GLU A 469 -17.54 13.72 23.75
C GLU A 469 -18.70 14.71 23.73
N ALA A 470 -19.71 14.44 24.55
CA ALA A 470 -20.83 15.33 24.76
C ALA A 470 -20.41 16.40 25.78
N ILE A 471 -20.54 17.68 25.43
CA ILE A 471 -20.19 18.81 26.30
C ILE A 471 -21.38 19.77 26.43
N ASN A 472 -21.28 20.78 27.30
CA ASN A 472 -22.34 21.78 27.52
C ASN A 472 -23.71 21.13 27.80
N ASP A 473 -23.77 20.26 28.80
CA ASP A 473 -24.95 19.46 29.16
C ASP A 473 -25.44 18.53 28.03
N GLY A 474 -24.53 18.11 27.16
CA GLY A 474 -24.78 17.22 26.04
C GLY A 474 -25.39 17.86 24.80
N LYS A 475 -25.42 19.20 24.74
CA LYS A 475 -25.91 19.95 23.58
C LYS A 475 -24.90 19.98 22.45
N ASP A 476 -23.63 20.18 22.78
CA ASP A 476 -22.57 20.33 21.79
C ASP A 476 -21.67 19.09 21.77
N LEU A 477 -21.02 18.88 20.64
CA LEU A 477 -20.09 17.77 20.43
C LEU A 477 -18.66 18.32 20.43
N HIS A 478 -17.83 17.89 21.37
CA HIS A 478 -16.39 17.94 21.18
C HIS A 478 -15.95 16.74 20.34
N VAL A 479 -15.15 16.98 19.32
CA VAL A 479 -14.60 15.93 18.46
C VAL A 479 -13.12 16.22 18.24
N SER A 480 -12.30 15.16 18.29
CA SER A 480 -10.88 15.26 18.00
C SER A 480 -10.38 14.07 17.20
N VAL A 481 -9.30 14.29 16.46
CA VAL A 481 -8.50 13.25 15.80
C VAL A 481 -7.06 13.39 16.24
N THR A 482 -6.43 12.27 16.57
CA THR A 482 -4.99 12.21 16.86
C THR A 482 -4.31 11.28 15.88
N MET A 483 -3.39 11.82 15.09
CA MET A 483 -2.68 11.14 14.02
C MET A 483 -1.17 11.16 14.30
N PRO A 484 -0.60 10.10 14.90
CA PRO A 484 0.76 10.13 15.41
C PRO A 484 1.84 9.98 14.33
N SER A 485 1.48 9.58 13.11
CA SER A 485 2.46 9.16 12.09
C SER A 485 2.23 9.71 10.68
N ILE A 486 1.90 11.00 10.52
CA ILE A 486 1.67 11.63 9.21
C ILE A 486 3.01 11.87 8.48
N GLU A 487 3.24 11.15 7.39
CA GLU A 487 4.44 11.25 6.55
C GLU A 487 4.19 12.16 5.33
N VAL A 488 4.50 13.44 5.45
CA VAL A 488 4.32 14.41 4.35
C VAL A 488 5.55 15.28 4.12
N GLY A 489 5.66 15.78 2.90
CA GLY A 489 6.63 16.80 2.49
C GLY A 489 6.05 17.72 1.42
N THR A 490 6.64 18.90 1.28
CA THR A 490 6.28 19.88 0.26
C THR A 490 7.42 20.12 -0.74
N VAL A 491 8.49 19.33 -0.60
CA VAL A 491 9.68 19.30 -1.47
C VAL A 491 10.08 17.85 -1.74
N GLY A 492 10.44 17.56 -3.00
CA GLY A 492 10.97 16.27 -3.44
C GLY A 492 9.90 15.27 -3.83
N GLY A 493 10.30 14.22 -4.56
CA GLY A 493 9.37 13.23 -5.11
C GLY A 493 8.32 13.88 -6.02
N GLY A 494 7.07 13.42 -5.91
CA GLY A 494 5.96 13.86 -6.75
C GLY A 494 5.50 15.31 -6.53
N THR A 495 5.96 16.00 -5.47
CA THR A 495 5.52 17.37 -5.16
C THR A 495 5.96 18.40 -6.20
N GLN A 496 6.91 18.03 -7.06
CA GLN A 496 7.47 18.88 -8.11
C GLN A 496 6.67 18.83 -9.41
N LEU A 497 5.86 17.77 -9.61
CA LEU A 497 5.03 17.61 -10.80
C LEU A 497 3.99 18.73 -10.86
N ALA A 498 3.73 19.25 -12.07
CA ALA A 498 2.99 20.50 -12.26
C ALA A 498 1.60 20.51 -11.57
N SER A 499 0.82 19.43 -11.73
CA SER A 499 -0.52 19.31 -11.13
C SER A 499 -0.48 19.24 -9.60
N GLN A 500 0.46 18.46 -9.05
CA GLN A 500 0.65 18.30 -7.62
C GLN A 500 1.18 19.57 -6.96
N ALA A 501 2.11 20.25 -7.63
CA ALA A 501 2.63 21.55 -7.23
C ALA A 501 1.54 22.63 -7.22
N ALA A 502 0.60 22.60 -8.17
CA ALA A 502 -0.55 23.50 -8.17
C ALA A 502 -1.49 23.25 -6.97
N CYS A 503 -1.72 21.98 -6.61
CA CYS A 503 -2.50 21.62 -5.42
C CYS A 503 -1.82 22.06 -4.11
N LEU A 504 -0.50 21.91 -4.00
CA LEU A 504 0.26 22.45 -2.87
C LEU A 504 0.23 23.98 -2.81
N ASN A 505 0.20 24.64 -3.97
CA ASN A 505 0.09 26.10 -4.06
C ASN A 505 -1.29 26.60 -3.62
N LEU A 506 -2.37 25.88 -3.96
CA LEU A 506 -3.72 26.15 -3.48
C LEU A 506 -3.80 26.14 -1.94
N LEU A 507 -3.04 25.25 -1.30
CA LEU A 507 -2.92 25.16 0.15
C LEU A 507 -1.93 26.16 0.77
N GLY A 508 -1.20 26.93 -0.05
CA GLY A 508 -0.20 27.89 0.43
C GLY A 508 1.09 27.26 0.99
N VAL A 509 1.36 25.98 0.71
CA VAL A 509 2.47 25.22 1.32
C VAL A 509 3.48 24.68 0.28
N LYS A 510 3.40 25.11 -0.98
CA LYS A 510 4.31 24.65 -2.04
C LYS A 510 5.79 24.98 -1.71
N GLY A 511 6.65 23.97 -1.81
CA GLY A 511 8.10 24.13 -1.73
C GLY A 511 8.61 24.28 -0.30
N ALA A 512 9.90 24.60 -0.19
CA ALA A 512 10.56 24.84 1.09
C ALA A 512 10.10 26.17 1.69
N SER A 513 9.86 26.19 2.99
CA SER A 513 9.60 27.42 3.70
C SER A 513 10.83 28.32 3.70
N ARG A 514 10.62 29.62 3.45
CA ARG A 514 11.68 30.63 3.50
C ARG A 514 11.94 31.11 4.93
N ASP A 515 10.91 31.12 5.77
CA ASP A 515 10.98 31.69 7.11
C ASP A 515 11.49 30.67 8.13
N SER A 516 10.98 29.44 8.06
CA SER A 516 11.30 28.40 9.04
C SER A 516 11.27 27.01 8.40
N PRO A 517 12.43 26.34 8.24
CA PRO A 517 12.49 24.99 7.66
C PRO A 517 11.49 24.02 8.31
N GLY A 518 10.70 23.36 7.48
CA GLY A 518 9.68 22.41 7.90
C GLY A 518 8.30 23.01 8.18
N SER A 519 8.14 24.34 8.21
CA SER A 519 6.84 24.94 8.51
C SER A 519 5.76 24.61 7.47
N ASN A 520 6.13 24.52 6.18
CA ASN A 520 5.18 24.17 5.12
C ASN A 520 4.74 22.71 5.26
N SER A 521 5.68 21.80 5.54
CA SER A 521 5.34 20.39 5.76
C SER A 521 4.51 20.17 7.03
N ARG A 522 4.75 20.93 8.10
CA ARG A 522 3.92 20.90 9.32
C ARG A 522 2.52 21.43 9.05
N LYS A 523 2.39 22.56 8.34
CA LYS A 523 1.10 23.11 7.92
C LYS A 523 0.33 22.13 7.03
N LEU A 524 1.00 21.45 6.08
CA LEU A 524 0.36 20.39 5.28
C LEU A 524 -0.14 19.23 6.16
N ALA A 525 0.62 18.80 7.18
CA ALA A 525 0.19 17.77 8.10
C ALA A 525 -1.05 18.18 8.93
N THR A 526 -1.08 19.44 9.38
CA THR A 526 -2.26 20.06 10.03
C THR A 526 -3.48 20.04 9.10
N ILE A 527 -3.31 20.43 7.84
CA ILE A 527 -4.41 20.43 6.85
C ILE A 527 -4.92 19.00 6.61
N VAL A 528 -4.01 18.00 6.51
CA VAL A 528 -4.39 16.58 6.39
C VAL A 528 -5.21 16.14 7.60
N ALA A 529 -4.74 16.40 8.82
CA ALA A 529 -5.43 16.01 10.05
C ALA A 529 -6.78 16.73 10.22
N GLY A 530 -6.85 18.04 9.92
CA GLY A 530 -8.11 18.79 9.92
C GLY A 530 -9.11 18.30 8.88
N SER A 531 -8.62 17.87 7.71
CA SER A 531 -9.47 17.25 6.68
C SER A 531 -9.98 15.88 7.13
N VAL A 532 -9.15 15.10 7.84
CA VAL A 532 -9.57 13.83 8.45
C VAL A 532 -10.65 14.10 9.49
N LEU A 533 -10.49 15.09 10.37
CA LEU A 533 -11.53 15.50 11.33
C LEU A 533 -12.87 15.80 10.64
N ALA A 534 -12.84 16.59 9.56
CA ALA A 534 -14.02 16.89 8.75
C ALA A 534 -14.65 15.63 8.14
N GLY A 535 -13.83 14.77 7.55
CA GLY A 535 -14.26 13.50 6.99
C GLY A 535 -14.91 12.59 8.03
N GLU A 536 -14.26 12.39 9.18
CA GLU A 536 -14.74 11.57 10.29
C GLU A 536 -16.11 12.04 10.78
N LEU A 537 -16.23 13.35 11.04
CA LEU A 537 -17.47 13.98 11.50
C LEU A 537 -18.63 13.71 10.53
N SER A 538 -18.39 13.88 9.23
CA SER A 538 -19.41 13.70 8.19
C SER A 538 -19.83 12.24 8.02
N LEU A 539 -18.87 11.31 7.96
CA LEU A 539 -19.15 9.89 7.78
C LEU A 539 -19.84 9.29 9.01
N MET A 540 -19.35 9.58 10.22
CA MET A 540 -19.97 9.11 11.46
C MET A 540 -21.41 9.61 11.57
N SER A 541 -21.67 10.85 11.16
CA SER A 541 -23.03 11.39 11.11
C SER A 541 -23.93 10.69 10.11
N ALA A 542 -23.41 10.37 8.91
CA ALA A 542 -24.16 9.62 7.90
C ALA A 542 -24.49 8.19 8.37
N ILE A 543 -23.59 7.53 9.10
CA ILE A 543 -23.82 6.20 9.68
C ILE A 543 -24.86 6.29 10.81
N ALA A 544 -24.69 7.23 11.74
CA ALA A 544 -25.62 7.43 12.86
C ALA A 544 -27.05 7.73 12.38
N ALA A 545 -27.21 8.44 11.25
CA ALA A 545 -28.50 8.74 10.64
C ALA A 545 -29.02 7.64 9.69
N GLY A 546 -28.29 6.54 9.47
CA GLY A 546 -28.67 5.48 8.53
C GLY A 546 -28.65 5.89 7.04
N GLN A 547 -27.89 6.94 6.69
CA GLN A 547 -27.89 7.57 5.36
C GLN A 547 -26.78 7.09 4.42
N LEU A 548 -25.86 6.25 4.90
CA LEU A 548 -24.67 5.84 4.15
C LEU A 548 -25.02 5.20 2.80
N VAL A 549 -25.88 4.18 2.80
CA VAL A 549 -26.26 3.43 1.59
C VAL A 549 -26.92 4.32 0.55
N ASN A 550 -27.88 5.17 0.97
CA ASN A 550 -28.60 6.07 0.06
C ASN A 550 -27.66 7.08 -0.60
N SER A 551 -26.66 7.56 0.14
CA SER A 551 -25.66 8.51 -0.37
C SER A 551 -24.75 7.85 -1.40
N HIS A 552 -24.21 6.67 -1.11
CA HIS A 552 -23.40 5.92 -2.09
C HIS A 552 -24.20 5.52 -3.33
N MET A 553 -25.46 5.13 -3.20
CA MET A 553 -26.31 4.81 -4.35
C MET A 553 -26.58 6.01 -5.25
N LYS A 554 -26.60 7.23 -4.71
CA LYS A 554 -26.85 8.46 -5.48
C LYS A 554 -25.62 8.96 -6.23
N TYR A 555 -24.43 8.91 -5.62
CA TYR A 555 -23.22 9.54 -6.18
C TYR A 555 -22.14 8.55 -6.61
N ASN A 556 -22.13 7.31 -6.10
CA ASN A 556 -21.12 6.30 -6.43
C ASN A 556 -21.64 5.23 -7.42
N ARG A 557 -22.95 5.23 -7.72
CA ARG A 557 -23.54 4.48 -8.82
C ARG A 557 -24.34 5.45 -9.68
N SER A 558 -23.78 5.88 -10.79
CA SER A 558 -24.56 6.71 -11.71
C SER A 558 -25.73 5.86 -12.22
N SER A 559 -26.95 6.40 -12.16
CA SER A 559 -28.11 5.83 -12.87
C SER A 559 -27.94 5.82 -14.40
N LYS A 560 -26.82 6.34 -14.92
CA LYS A 560 -26.44 6.28 -16.33
C LYS A 560 -25.83 4.93 -16.75
N ASP A 561 -25.26 4.15 -15.82
CA ASP A 561 -24.63 2.86 -16.16
C ASP A 561 -25.65 1.71 -16.21
N VAL A 562 -26.73 1.78 -15.42
CA VAL A 562 -27.75 0.72 -15.37
C VAL A 562 -28.56 0.65 -16.67
N SER A 563 -28.77 1.77 -17.37
CA SER A 563 -29.54 1.80 -18.63
C SER A 563 -28.74 1.41 -19.86
N LYS A 564 -27.40 1.36 -19.80
CA LYS A 564 -26.54 0.93 -20.92
C LYS A 564 -26.19 -0.56 -20.91
N LEU A 565 -26.28 -1.22 -19.76
CA LEU A 565 -26.03 -2.67 -19.63
C LEU A 565 -27.25 -3.54 -19.96
N ALA A 566 -28.43 -2.94 -20.09
CA ALA A 566 -29.63 -3.61 -20.59
C ALA A 566 -29.80 -3.33 -22.09
N GLY A 567 -29.06 -4.06 -22.93
CA GLY A 567 -29.36 -4.14 -24.36
C GLY A 567 -30.70 -4.85 -24.60
N PRO A 568 -31.39 -4.58 -25.74
CA PRO A 568 -32.65 -5.24 -26.07
C PRO A 568 -32.41 -6.74 -26.29
N ARG A 569 -33.34 -7.55 -25.77
CA ARG A 569 -33.37 -9.01 -25.98
C ARG A 569 -33.59 -9.38 -27.43
#